data_AF-A0A812Y5K5-F1
#
_entry.id   AF-A0A812Y5K5-F1
#
_cell.length_a   1.000
_cell.length_b   1.000
_cell.length_c   1.000
_cell.angle_alpha   90.00
_cell.angle_beta   90.00
_cell.angle_gamma   90.00
#
_symmetry.space_group_name_H-M   'P 1'
#
loop_
_entity.id
_entity.type
_entity.pdbx_description
1 polymer ?
#
loop_
_entity_poly.entity_id
_entity_poly.type
_entity_poly.pdbx_seq_one_letter_code
_entity_poly.pdbx_strand_id
1 'polypeptide(L)'
;MADVMIVPGYGMAVSQAQRAVADIASFLKEKEINTRFSIHPVAGRMPGQMNVLLAEAGVPYDWVHEMDEVQDEMSNVDVCLVVGANDITNEAAEVDEDCSIYGMPVVKVWEAKNCIYLKRSMAGGYADIENPVFFRETTQMLLGDGKASCEGIAAALKSKS
;
A
#
# COMPACT_ATOMS: atom_id res chain seq x y z
N MET A 1 9.21 6.41 -17.75
CA MET A 1 9.38 6.96 -16.40
C MET A 1 8.95 5.86 -15.44
N ALA A 2 9.69 5.63 -14.35
CA ALA A 2 9.30 4.60 -13.40
C ALA A 2 8.01 5.01 -12.66
N ASP A 3 7.15 4.04 -12.34
CA ASP A 3 5.87 4.26 -11.67
C ASP A 3 5.77 3.47 -10.35
N VAL A 4 5.44 4.18 -9.27
CA VAL A 4 5.30 3.63 -7.92
C VAL A 4 3.94 3.99 -7.34
N MET A 5 3.14 2.98 -7.04
CA MET A 5 1.85 3.12 -6.36
C MET A 5 1.97 2.73 -4.89
N ILE A 6 1.60 3.61 -3.97
CA ILE A 6 1.59 3.33 -2.52
C ILE A 6 0.16 3.06 -2.07
N VAL A 7 -0.06 1.92 -1.42
CA VAL A 7 -1.37 1.52 -0.89
C VAL A 7 -1.30 1.45 0.64
N PRO A 8 -1.72 2.51 1.35
CA PRO A 8 -1.69 2.54 2.81
C PRO A 8 -2.88 1.78 3.41
N GLY A 9 -2.66 1.13 4.55
CA GLY A 9 -3.69 0.44 5.30
C GLY A 9 -3.60 0.65 6.80
N TYR A 10 -4.42 -0.09 7.54
CA TYR A 10 -4.54 0.04 8.99
C TYR A 10 -3.20 -0.14 9.73
N GLY A 11 -2.33 -1.03 9.26
CA GLY A 11 -1.00 -1.22 9.85
C GLY A 11 -0.14 0.05 9.84
N MET A 12 -0.25 0.90 8.81
CA MET A 12 0.42 2.21 8.77
C MET A 12 -0.03 3.10 9.92
N ALA A 13 -1.34 3.15 10.19
CA ALA A 13 -1.92 3.91 11.29
C ALA A 13 -1.46 3.38 12.66
N VAL A 14 -1.47 2.05 12.84
CA VAL A 14 -1.03 1.39 14.08
C VAL A 14 0.44 1.71 14.39
N SER A 15 1.31 1.68 13.39
CA SER A 15 2.74 1.99 13.58
C SER A 15 3.06 3.49 13.56
N GLN A 16 2.10 4.35 13.22
CA GLN A 16 2.33 5.78 12.96
C GLN A 16 3.41 6.03 11.90
N ALA A 17 3.34 5.31 10.79
CA ALA A 17 4.36 5.35 9.73
C ALA A 17 4.11 6.42 8.65
N GLN A 18 3.01 7.19 8.73
CA GLN A 18 2.58 8.13 7.70
C GLN A 18 3.64 9.17 7.30
N ARG A 19 4.45 9.66 8.26
CA ARG A 19 5.56 10.58 7.96
C ARG A 19 6.69 9.91 7.19
N ALA A 20 7.06 8.69 7.57
CA ALA A 20 8.10 7.94 6.87
C ALA A 20 7.66 7.56 5.45
N VAL A 21 6.37 7.24 5.26
CA VAL A 21 5.80 7.00 3.93
C VAL A 21 5.79 8.29 3.09
N ALA A 22 5.46 9.44 3.67
CA ALA A 22 5.55 10.73 2.99
C ALA A 22 6.98 11.09 2.57
N ASP A 23 7.97 10.79 3.41
CA ASP A 23 9.40 10.95 3.10
C ASP A 23 9.83 10.08 1.91
N ILE A 24 9.38 8.82 1.85
CA ILE A 24 9.63 7.92 0.71
C ILE A 24 9.03 8.52 -0.55
N ALA A 25 7.75 8.91 -0.52
CA ALA A 25 7.06 9.45 -1.68
C ALA A 25 7.70 10.74 -2.21
N SER A 26 8.08 11.63 -1.29
CA SER A 26 8.75 12.89 -1.61
C SER A 26 10.11 12.63 -2.28
N PHE A 27 10.92 11.75 -1.71
CA PHE A 27 12.21 11.39 -2.29
C PHE A 27 12.07 10.79 -3.71
N LEU A 28 11.11 9.89 -3.93
CA LEU A 28 10.88 9.30 -5.24
C LEU A 28 10.46 10.36 -6.25
N LYS A 29 9.59 11.30 -5.87
CA LYS A 29 9.19 12.43 -6.72
C LYS A 29 10.33 13.39 -7.04
N GLU A 30 11.23 13.65 -6.09
CA GLU A 30 12.46 14.43 -6.34
C GLU A 30 13.36 13.78 -7.39
N LYS A 31 13.26 12.45 -7.57
CA LYS A 31 13.93 11.68 -8.62
C LYS A 31 13.10 11.53 -9.90
N GLU A 32 12.03 12.33 -10.05
CA GLU A 32 11.12 12.32 -11.20
C GLU A 32 10.44 10.96 -11.43
N ILE A 33 10.24 10.18 -10.36
CA ILE A 33 9.47 8.93 -10.39
C ILE A 33 7.99 9.27 -10.18
N ASN A 34 7.11 8.74 -11.04
CA ASN A 34 5.68 8.91 -10.89
C ASN A 34 5.22 8.18 -9.63
N THR A 35 5.04 8.89 -8.52
CA THR A 35 4.66 8.29 -7.24
C THR A 35 3.28 8.77 -6.82
N ARG A 36 2.37 7.85 -6.51
CA ARG A 36 0.96 8.13 -6.22
C ARG A 36 0.46 7.26 -5.07
N PHE A 37 -0.62 7.69 -4.43
CA PHE A 37 -1.31 6.93 -3.41
C PHE A 37 -2.66 6.46 -3.94
N SER A 38 -2.96 5.18 -3.78
CA SER A 38 -4.29 4.60 -4.07
C SER A 38 -4.98 4.31 -2.74
N ILE A 39 -6.07 5.03 -2.46
CA ILE A 39 -6.82 4.92 -1.20
C ILE A 39 -8.05 4.06 -1.41
N HIS A 40 -8.14 3.00 -0.61
CA HIS A 40 -9.35 2.21 -0.52
C HIS A 40 -10.36 2.91 0.41
N PRO A 41 -11.67 2.98 0.07
CA PRO A 41 -12.67 3.73 0.85
C PRO A 41 -12.81 3.25 2.30
N VAL A 42 -12.55 1.97 2.56
CA VAL A 42 -12.55 1.38 3.91
C VAL A 42 -11.15 1.05 4.46
N ALA A 43 -10.09 1.66 3.91
CA ALA A 43 -8.74 1.51 4.47
C ALA A 43 -8.68 2.07 5.90
N GLY A 44 -8.35 1.21 6.87
CA GLY A 44 -8.23 1.59 8.27
C GLY A 44 -9.37 1.06 9.16
N ARG A 45 -9.83 1.90 10.09
CA ARG A 45 -10.92 1.62 11.04
C ARG A 45 -11.93 2.77 11.15
N MET A 46 -11.74 3.84 10.40
CA MET A 46 -12.68 4.96 10.29
C MET A 46 -12.72 5.43 8.82
N PRO A 47 -13.87 5.88 8.30
CA PRO A 47 -13.95 6.43 6.94
C PRO A 47 -12.93 7.56 6.74
N GLY A 48 -12.19 7.52 5.63
CA GLY A 48 -11.18 8.53 5.29
C GLY A 48 -9.94 8.55 6.20
N GLN A 49 -9.71 7.51 7.03
CA GLN A 49 -8.58 7.50 7.98
C GLN A 49 -7.24 7.70 7.27
N MET A 50 -7.03 7.09 6.11
CA MET A 50 -5.76 7.25 5.38
C MET A 50 -5.59 8.67 4.85
N ASN A 51 -6.64 9.30 4.32
CA ASN A 51 -6.60 10.67 3.82
C ASN A 51 -6.19 11.65 4.95
N VAL A 52 -6.77 11.49 6.15
CA VAL A 52 -6.43 12.33 7.32
C VAL A 52 -4.95 12.15 7.70
N LEU A 53 -4.48 10.89 7.81
CA LEU A 53 -3.08 10.63 8.20
C LEU A 53 -2.07 11.13 7.16
N LEU A 54 -2.38 11.01 5.87
CA LEU A 54 -1.52 11.52 4.80
C LEU A 54 -1.51 13.06 4.80
N ALA A 55 -2.67 13.71 5.01
CA ALA A 55 -2.75 15.16 5.15
C ALA A 55 -1.95 15.67 6.37
N GLU A 56 -2.04 15.00 7.52
CA GLU A 56 -1.23 15.29 8.71
C GLU A 56 0.27 15.11 8.48
N ALA A 57 0.65 14.20 7.58
CA ALA A 57 2.03 13.98 7.16
C ALA A 57 2.51 14.99 6.09
N GLY A 58 1.64 15.89 5.61
CA GLY A 58 1.97 16.89 4.61
C GLY A 58 1.98 16.38 3.18
N VAL A 59 1.33 15.23 2.90
CA VAL A 59 1.21 14.71 1.53
C VAL A 59 0.24 15.58 0.74
N PRO A 60 0.66 16.14 -0.42
CA PRO A 60 -0.21 16.90 -1.30
C PRO A 60 -1.41 16.10 -1.80
N TYR A 61 -2.59 16.72 -1.82
CA TYR A 61 -3.85 16.08 -2.22
C TYR A 61 -3.82 15.55 -3.67
N ASP A 62 -3.08 16.20 -4.56
CA ASP A 62 -2.91 15.81 -5.95
C ASP A 62 -2.08 14.52 -6.13
N TRP A 63 -1.44 14.02 -5.07
CA TRP A 63 -0.75 12.72 -5.08
C TRP A 63 -1.65 11.58 -4.63
N VAL A 64 -2.83 11.90 -4.08
CA VAL A 64 -3.73 10.97 -3.41
C VAL A 64 -4.96 10.77 -4.27
N HIS A 65 -5.19 9.53 -4.67
CA HIS A 65 -6.27 9.13 -5.56
C HIS A 65 -7.17 8.10 -4.88
N GLU A 66 -8.45 8.14 -5.19
CA GLU A 66 -9.36 7.04 -4.84
C GLU A 66 -9.01 5.82 -5.70
N MET A 67 -9.17 4.61 -5.15
CA MET A 67 -8.81 3.36 -5.82
C MET A 67 -9.33 3.27 -7.25
N ASP A 68 -10.60 3.60 -7.47
CA ASP A 68 -11.26 3.48 -8.77
C ASP A 68 -10.65 4.40 -9.84
N GLU A 69 -10.01 5.50 -9.44
CA GLU A 69 -9.41 6.47 -10.36
C GLU A 69 -8.12 5.95 -11.00
N VAL A 70 -7.41 5.05 -10.31
CA VAL A 70 -6.07 4.58 -10.70
C VAL A 70 -5.98 3.08 -10.93
N GLN A 71 -7.07 2.33 -10.73
CA GLN A 71 -7.08 0.88 -10.85
C GLN A 71 -6.70 0.40 -12.26
N ASP A 72 -7.23 1.03 -13.31
CA ASP A 72 -6.93 0.67 -14.71
C ASP A 72 -5.44 0.86 -15.06
N GLU A 73 -4.72 1.67 -14.29
CA GLU A 73 -3.29 1.92 -14.48
C GLU A 73 -2.39 0.94 -13.73
N MET A 74 -2.93 0.12 -12.83
CA MET A 74 -2.14 -0.74 -11.95
C MET A 74 -1.23 -1.70 -12.73
N SER A 75 -1.68 -2.19 -13.89
CA SER A 75 -0.89 -3.03 -14.79
C SER A 75 0.38 -2.37 -15.36
N ASN A 76 0.44 -1.03 -15.36
CA ASN A 76 1.60 -0.26 -15.79
C ASN A 76 2.56 0.10 -14.64
N VAL A 77 2.12 -0.07 -13.38
CA VAL A 77 2.90 0.25 -12.18
C VAL A 77 4.11 -0.68 -12.06
N ASP A 78 5.30 -0.12 -11.90
CA ASP A 78 6.54 -0.91 -11.78
C ASP A 78 6.68 -1.54 -10.40
N VAL A 79 6.32 -0.78 -9.35
CA VAL A 79 6.33 -1.23 -7.95
C VAL A 79 5.09 -0.73 -7.22
N CYS A 80 4.30 -1.65 -6.68
CA CYS A 80 3.25 -1.35 -5.72
C CYS A 80 3.77 -1.57 -4.29
N LEU A 81 3.83 -0.50 -3.49
CA LEU A 81 4.26 -0.52 -2.09
C LEU A 81 3.04 -0.55 -1.16
N VAL A 82 2.74 -1.72 -0.60
CA VAL A 82 1.58 -1.94 0.26
C VAL A 82 1.97 -1.79 1.72
N VAL A 83 1.54 -0.70 2.36
CA VAL A 83 1.97 -0.33 3.72
C VAL A 83 0.89 -0.64 4.74
N GLY A 84 0.99 -1.80 5.38
CA GLY A 84 0.07 -2.20 6.45
C GLY A 84 -1.36 -2.46 6.00
N ALA A 85 -1.60 -2.69 4.71
CA ALA A 85 -2.88 -3.18 4.20
C ALA A 85 -2.88 -4.72 4.07
N ASN A 86 -4.07 -5.31 4.11
CA ASN A 86 -4.28 -6.74 3.88
C ASN A 86 -5.59 -6.98 3.12
N ASP A 87 -6.73 -6.94 3.80
CA ASP A 87 -8.04 -7.31 3.23
C ASP A 87 -8.41 -6.48 1.99
N ILE A 88 -8.11 -5.18 1.99
CA ILE A 88 -8.35 -4.27 0.86
C ILE A 88 -7.48 -4.54 -0.37
N THR A 89 -6.59 -5.52 -0.30
CA THR A 89 -5.71 -5.97 -1.39
C THR A 89 -5.77 -7.49 -1.57
N ASN A 90 -6.81 -8.14 -1.03
CA ASN A 90 -6.90 -9.59 -1.01
C ASN A 90 -7.71 -10.09 -2.22
N GLU A 91 -7.05 -10.82 -3.11
CA GLU A 91 -7.64 -11.39 -4.32
C GLU A 91 -8.81 -12.36 -4.04
N ALA A 92 -8.87 -12.96 -2.85
CA ALA A 92 -9.98 -13.82 -2.45
C ALA A 92 -11.34 -13.13 -2.59
N ALA A 93 -11.38 -11.81 -2.43
CA ALA A 93 -12.60 -11.02 -2.64
C ALA A 93 -13.19 -11.14 -4.06
N GLU A 94 -12.39 -11.48 -5.08
CA GLU A 94 -12.84 -11.62 -6.46
C GLU A 94 -13.06 -13.07 -6.89
N VAL A 95 -12.33 -14.01 -6.30
CA VAL A 95 -12.23 -15.38 -6.84
C VAL A 95 -12.78 -16.48 -5.92
N ASP A 96 -12.98 -16.19 -4.63
CA ASP A 96 -13.41 -17.17 -3.64
C ASP A 96 -14.79 -16.81 -3.08
N GLU A 97 -15.84 -17.43 -3.63
CA GLU A 97 -17.24 -17.22 -3.24
C GLU A 97 -17.53 -17.59 -1.77
N ASP A 98 -16.69 -18.45 -1.16
CA ASP A 98 -16.86 -18.91 0.21
C ASP A 98 -16.18 -17.98 1.23
N CYS A 99 -15.34 -17.03 0.78
CA CYS A 99 -14.62 -16.13 1.69
C CYS A 99 -15.51 -15.00 2.21
N SER A 100 -15.19 -14.51 3.43
CA SER A 100 -15.99 -13.50 4.12
C SER A 100 -15.97 -12.10 3.49
N ILE A 101 -15.07 -11.87 2.53
CA ILE A 101 -14.91 -10.60 1.81
C ILE A 101 -15.29 -10.71 0.34
N TYR A 102 -15.91 -11.80 -0.09
CA TYR A 102 -16.32 -11.97 -1.48
C TYR A 102 -17.23 -10.83 -1.95
N GLY A 103 -16.92 -10.27 -3.11
CA GLY A 103 -17.62 -9.12 -3.70
C GLY A 103 -17.25 -7.75 -3.10
N MET A 104 -16.36 -7.70 -2.10
CA MET A 104 -15.78 -6.44 -1.63
C MET A 104 -14.87 -5.88 -2.73
N PRO A 105 -15.03 -4.62 -3.16
CA PRO A 105 -14.03 -3.96 -4.00
C PRO A 105 -12.66 -4.03 -3.32
N VAL A 106 -11.60 -4.22 -4.10
CA VAL A 106 -10.22 -4.30 -3.60
C VAL A 106 -9.27 -3.62 -4.56
N VAL A 107 -8.15 -3.11 -4.05
CA VAL A 107 -7.06 -2.59 -4.88
C VAL A 107 -6.32 -3.79 -5.45
N LYS A 108 -6.34 -3.98 -6.77
CA LYS A 108 -5.73 -5.15 -7.43
C LYS A 108 -4.22 -5.02 -7.56
N VAL A 109 -3.53 -4.86 -6.44
CA VAL A 109 -2.08 -4.61 -6.36
C VAL A 109 -1.23 -5.69 -7.03
N TRP A 110 -1.80 -6.88 -7.24
CA TRP A 110 -1.18 -8.00 -7.92
C TRP A 110 -1.08 -7.84 -9.45
N GLU A 111 -1.71 -6.81 -10.01
CA GLU A 111 -1.56 -6.43 -11.42
C GLU A 111 -0.28 -5.62 -11.67
N ALA A 112 0.30 -5.00 -10.63
CA ALA A 112 1.59 -4.31 -10.74
C ALA A 112 2.72 -5.30 -11.04
N LYS A 113 3.78 -4.82 -11.72
CA LYS A 113 4.93 -5.67 -12.10
C LYS A 113 5.63 -6.28 -10.90
N ASN A 114 5.73 -5.54 -9.80
CA ASN A 114 6.21 -6.02 -8.51
C ASN A 114 5.33 -5.45 -7.39
N CYS A 115 5.08 -6.26 -6.37
CA CYS A 115 4.35 -5.84 -5.17
C CYS A 115 5.22 -6.07 -3.92
N ILE A 116 5.28 -5.10 -3.01
CA ILE A 116 6.03 -5.21 -1.76
C ILE A 116 5.10 -4.93 -0.60
N TYR A 117 4.87 -5.92 0.26
CA TYR A 117 4.07 -5.78 1.47
C TYR A 117 4.93 -5.46 2.69
N LEU A 118 4.57 -4.41 3.41
CA LEU A 118 5.16 -4.02 4.68
C LEU A 118 4.18 -4.37 5.81
N LYS A 119 4.50 -5.43 6.56
CA LYS A 119 3.69 -5.89 7.70
C LYS A 119 4.52 -6.70 8.68
N ARG A 120 4.02 -6.93 9.89
CA ARG A 120 4.79 -7.57 10.98
C ARG A 120 5.01 -9.07 10.80
N SER A 121 4.06 -9.77 10.19
CA SER A 121 4.06 -11.22 10.02
C SER A 121 3.15 -11.59 8.84
N MET A 122 3.00 -12.88 8.52
CA MET A 122 2.07 -13.38 7.50
C MET A 122 0.60 -13.41 7.95
N ALA A 123 0.27 -12.97 9.17
CA ALA A 123 -1.07 -13.05 9.73
C ALA A 123 -2.16 -12.33 8.89
N GLY A 124 -3.41 -12.80 9.03
CA GLY A 124 -4.59 -12.23 8.40
C GLY A 124 -4.86 -10.76 8.80
N GLY A 125 -5.79 -10.14 8.09
CA GLY A 125 -6.24 -8.77 8.36
C GLY A 125 -7.34 -8.72 9.40
N TYR A 126 -8.35 -7.88 9.17
CA TYR A 126 -9.56 -7.85 10.00
C TYR A 126 -10.44 -9.06 9.73
N ALA A 127 -10.55 -9.46 8.46
CA ALA A 127 -11.32 -10.63 8.04
C ALA A 127 -10.71 -11.97 8.49
N ASP A 128 -9.46 -11.94 9.00
CA ASP A 128 -8.69 -13.10 9.47
C ASP A 128 -8.60 -14.24 8.44
N ILE A 129 -8.52 -13.87 7.16
CA ILE A 129 -8.29 -14.80 6.05
C ILE A 129 -6.87 -14.65 5.50
N GLU A 130 -6.39 -15.72 4.89
CA GLU A 130 -5.12 -15.70 4.15
C GLU A 130 -5.25 -14.84 2.89
N ASN A 131 -4.16 -14.20 2.49
CA ASN A 131 -4.11 -13.40 1.27
C ASN A 131 -3.25 -14.13 0.23
N PRO A 132 -3.86 -14.67 -0.85
CA PRO A 132 -3.13 -15.38 -1.90
C PRO A 132 -2.03 -14.55 -2.56
N VAL A 133 -2.17 -13.22 -2.58
CA VAL A 133 -1.20 -12.29 -3.19
C VAL A 133 0.18 -12.42 -2.55
N PHE A 134 0.26 -12.79 -1.26
CA PHE A 134 1.53 -12.94 -0.55
C PHE A 134 2.44 -14.03 -1.13
N PHE A 135 1.89 -14.97 -1.90
CA PHE A 135 2.61 -16.14 -2.43
C PHE A 135 2.92 -16.03 -3.92
N ARG A 136 2.55 -14.92 -4.58
CA ARG A 136 2.87 -14.69 -5.99
C ARG A 136 4.36 -14.44 -6.18
N GLU A 137 4.90 -14.87 -7.31
CA GLU A 137 6.31 -14.67 -7.66
C GLU A 137 6.71 -13.18 -7.76
N THR A 138 5.76 -12.31 -8.12
CA THR A 138 5.95 -10.87 -8.21
C THR A 138 5.79 -10.15 -6.86
N THR A 139 5.47 -10.88 -5.79
CA THR A 139 5.24 -10.32 -4.45
C THR A 139 6.42 -10.59 -3.52
N GLN A 140 6.85 -9.55 -2.81
CA GLN A 140 7.86 -9.63 -1.77
C GLN A 140 7.29 -9.18 -0.42
N MET A 141 7.65 -9.92 0.63
CA MET A 141 7.22 -9.63 2.00
C MET A 141 8.36 -8.98 2.77
N LEU A 142 8.23 -7.70 3.10
CA LEU A 142 9.12 -7.01 4.02
C LEU A 142 8.54 -7.09 5.43
N LEU A 143 8.95 -8.14 6.15
CA LEU A 143 8.42 -8.41 7.49
C LEU A 143 9.11 -7.56 8.56
N GLY A 144 8.33 -6.79 9.32
CA GLY A 144 8.85 -5.93 10.38
C GLY A 144 7.82 -4.96 10.95
N ASP A 145 8.24 -4.13 11.91
CA ASP A 145 7.45 -2.97 12.33
C ASP A 145 7.27 -2.00 11.15
N GLY A 146 6.05 -1.50 10.95
CA GLY A 146 5.71 -0.67 9.79
C GLY A 146 6.49 0.63 9.75
N LYS A 147 6.69 1.29 10.90
CA LYS A 147 7.41 2.54 10.98
C LYS A 147 8.90 2.32 10.80
N ALA A 148 9.49 1.38 11.52
CA ALA A 148 10.92 1.07 11.39
C ALA A 148 11.28 0.64 9.96
N SER A 149 10.41 -0.14 9.30
CA SER A 149 10.62 -0.56 7.90
C SER A 149 10.58 0.62 6.94
N CYS A 150 9.58 1.50 7.06
CA CYS A 150 9.49 2.71 6.24
C CYS A 150 10.66 3.68 6.48
N GLU A 151 11.04 3.90 7.74
CA GLU A 151 12.21 4.74 8.09
C GLU A 151 13.51 4.17 7.52
N GLY A 152 13.68 2.83 7.57
CA GLY A 152 14.81 2.14 6.97
C GLY A 152 14.87 2.31 5.45
N ILE A 153 13.73 2.21 4.75
CA ILE A 153 13.65 2.46 3.31
C ILE A 153 14.00 3.92 3.00
N ALA A 154 13.39 4.88 3.71
CA ALA A 154 13.66 6.30 3.52
C ALA A 154 15.15 6.64 3.71
N ALA A 155 15.79 6.08 4.74
CA ALA A 155 17.22 6.25 4.99
C ALA A 155 18.07 5.61 3.88
N ALA A 156 17.75 4.38 3.45
CA ALA A 156 18.47 3.69 2.39
C ALA A 156 18.40 4.44 1.06
N LEU A 157 17.23 4.98 0.71
CA LEU A 157 17.03 5.81 -0.48
C LEU A 157 17.91 7.07 -0.43
N LYS A 158 17.90 7.80 0.69
CA LYS A 158 18.74 8.98 0.90
C LYS A 158 20.24 8.65 0.81
N SER A 159 20.67 7.48 1.31
CA SER A 159 22.09 7.06 1.28
C SER A 159 22.62 6.71 -0.12
N LYS A 160 21.74 6.41 -1.08
CA LYS A 160 22.09 6.07 -2.47
C LYS A 160 22.05 7.28 -3.42
N SER A 161 21.96 8.49 -2.86
CA SER A 161 21.88 9.76 -3.59
C SER A 161 23.24 10.29 -4.01
#